data_AF-A0A6I9QQX2-F1
#
_entry.id   AF-A0A6I9QQX2-F1
#
_cell.length_a   1.000
_cell.length_b   1.000
_cell.length_c   1.000
_cell.angle_alpha   90.00
_cell.angle_beta   90.00
_cell.angle_gamma   90.00
#
_symmetry.space_group_name_H-M   'P 1'
#
loop_
_entity.id
_entity.type
_entity.pdbx_description
1 polymer ?
#
loop_
_entity_poly.entity_id
_entity_poly.type
_entity_poly.pdbx_seq_one_letter_code
_entity_poly.pdbx_strand_id
1 'polypeptide(L)'
;MNKKNLAILMRARMRAAANQEPLRQQQLFQPAHPNSPPQQDNVDENNSTTPERVTLKDVKEWMQASISIPTGKLEPVDANLEEFSQGYLTLDQEGRRELLLALARDYDVNRARVRDFMRQYLSLEPHGATGDQESAELEDESVLAAFHRTERNLRNALKPMYAVFFERLNERPGGLKLLAILRADLLSVLVKENIPSLRALDSYLKEKLITWLSPAALELHQITWDDSASLLEKIVAYEAVHPIRNLLDLKRRLSVGRRCFGYLHPAIPGEPLIFIEVALLKDVAKSIQEVLWDDPPIPECEATCALFYSISSTQPGLSGINLGKFLIKRVIDLLRRDMPHITTYATLSPIPGYMQWLLSKLASQIKLSKSETENMNDVSEKGSISAFRENILLPEEERMILNSAVEHGAGKSAIEIMQDLLTASEWTKSDHLLAVLKPPLMRLCARYLLKEKKRGKALDPVANFHLQNGAVIERINWLADQSEKGINQSGGIMVNYVYRLDKIDENAQSYFSTGDIHSLLPSPVS
;
A
#
# COMPACT_ATOMS: atom_id res chain seq x y z
N MET A 1 31.28 -16.22 -22.17
CA MET A 1 31.62 -15.18 -21.17
C MET A 1 32.72 -15.73 -20.24
N ASN A 2 33.85 -15.04 -20.08
CA ASN A 2 34.94 -15.53 -19.20
C ASN A 2 34.49 -15.53 -17.72
N LYS A 3 34.91 -16.52 -16.91
CA LYS A 3 34.54 -16.66 -15.48
C LYS A 3 34.75 -15.38 -14.67
N LYS A 4 35.81 -14.63 -14.98
CA LYS A 4 36.08 -13.32 -14.34
C LYS A 4 35.01 -12.28 -14.67
N ASN A 5 34.59 -12.18 -15.93
CA ASN A 5 33.56 -11.23 -16.36
C ASN A 5 32.19 -11.59 -15.78
N LEU A 6 31.89 -12.89 -15.66
CA LEU A 6 30.68 -13.36 -14.98
C LEU A 6 30.68 -12.98 -13.50
N ALA A 7 31.80 -13.20 -12.80
CA ALA A 7 31.92 -12.82 -11.40
C ALA A 7 31.78 -11.30 -11.16
N ILE A 8 32.30 -10.47 -12.09
CA ILE A 8 32.11 -9.01 -12.06
C ILE A 8 30.63 -8.67 -12.22
N LEU A 9 29.96 -9.26 -13.22
CA LEU A 9 28.53 -9.01 -13.48
C LEU A 9 27.64 -9.44 -12.30
N MET A 10 27.95 -10.57 -11.66
CA MET A 10 27.22 -11.07 -10.49
C MET A 10 27.34 -10.14 -9.26
N ARG A 11 28.46 -9.42 -9.13
CA ARG A 11 28.75 -8.51 -8.00
C ARG A 11 28.36 -7.07 -8.27
N ALA A 12 28.09 -6.71 -9.52
CA ALA A 12 27.69 -5.36 -9.91
C ALA A 12 26.44 -4.93 -9.13
N ARG A 13 26.46 -3.70 -8.62
CA ARG A 13 25.38 -3.15 -7.80
C ARG A 13 24.14 -2.96 -8.65
N MET A 14 23.04 -3.56 -8.22
CA MET A 14 21.72 -3.31 -8.80
C MET A 14 21.19 -1.98 -8.28
N ARG A 15 20.63 -1.16 -9.17
CA ARG A 15 19.95 0.08 -8.77
C ARG A 15 18.54 -0.30 -8.29
N ALA A 16 18.21 0.07 -7.06
CA ALA A 16 16.83 0.07 -6.61
C ALA A 16 16.04 1.12 -7.40
N ALA A 17 14.83 0.79 -7.85
CA ALA A 17 13.98 1.70 -8.62
C ALA A 17 13.54 2.95 -7.83
N ALA A 18 13.72 2.95 -6.50
CA ALA A 18 13.32 4.03 -5.59
C ALA A 18 13.96 5.41 -5.87
N ASN A 19 15.03 5.48 -6.67
CA ASN A 19 15.69 6.73 -7.07
C ASN A 19 15.51 7.09 -8.55
N GLN A 20 14.48 6.57 -9.21
CA GLN A 20 14.17 6.94 -10.59
C GLN A 20 12.90 7.78 -10.65
N GLU A 21 13.01 8.96 -11.29
CA GLU A 21 11.88 9.52 -12.04
C GLU A 21 11.20 8.41 -12.85
N PRO A 22 9.86 8.46 -13.05
CA PRO A 22 9.11 7.35 -13.63
C PRO A 22 9.84 6.80 -14.84
N LEU A 23 10.28 5.55 -14.71
CA LEU A 23 10.95 4.79 -15.76
C LEU A 23 10.23 5.05 -17.07
N ARG A 24 10.89 5.73 -18.02
CA ARG A 24 10.52 5.68 -19.43
C ARG A 24 10.48 4.18 -19.77
N GLN A 25 9.27 3.64 -19.90
CA GLN A 25 9.03 2.33 -20.47
C GLN A 25 9.52 2.38 -21.91
N GLN A 26 10.81 2.09 -22.12
CA GLN A 26 11.34 1.86 -23.43
C GLN A 26 10.82 0.52 -23.92
N GLN A 27 9.92 0.61 -24.90
CA GLN A 27 9.80 -0.30 -26.05
C GLN A 27 10.11 -1.77 -25.78
N LEU A 28 9.09 -2.52 -25.36
CA LEU A 28 9.03 -3.96 -25.59
C LEU A 28 7.66 -4.23 -26.18
N PHE A 29 7.61 -4.46 -27.50
CA PHE A 29 6.69 -5.35 -28.24
C PHE A 29 6.78 -5.02 -29.74
N GLN A 30 7.67 -5.72 -30.46
CA GLN A 30 7.46 -6.03 -31.88
C GLN A 30 7.92 -7.48 -32.11
N PRO A 31 7.09 -8.36 -32.69
CA PRO A 31 7.55 -9.68 -33.12
C PRO A 31 8.41 -9.55 -34.38
N ALA A 32 9.60 -10.16 -34.37
CA ALA A 32 10.53 -10.16 -35.49
C ALA A 32 10.04 -11.12 -36.60
N HIS A 33 9.82 -10.60 -37.81
CA HIS A 33 9.74 -11.41 -39.03
C HIS A 33 11.13 -11.50 -39.69
N PRO A 34 11.50 -12.64 -40.31
CA PRO A 34 12.84 -12.86 -40.85
C PRO A 34 13.09 -12.16 -42.20
N ASN A 35 14.32 -11.68 -42.34
CA ASN A 35 14.90 -10.91 -43.45
C ASN A 35 14.71 -11.49 -44.86
N SER A 36 14.51 -10.60 -45.84
CA SER A 36 14.84 -10.79 -47.26
C SER A 36 15.64 -9.58 -47.78
N PRO A 37 16.60 -9.73 -48.71
CA PRO A 37 17.59 -8.70 -49.07
C PRO A 37 17.04 -7.65 -50.06
N PRO A 38 17.72 -6.48 -50.22
CA PRO A 38 17.13 -5.31 -50.85
C PRO A 38 17.23 -5.35 -52.39
N GLN A 39 16.12 -5.09 -53.07
CA GLN A 39 16.12 -4.63 -54.46
C GLN A 39 15.95 -3.11 -54.48
N GLN A 40 16.89 -2.45 -55.16
CA GLN A 40 16.83 -1.03 -55.51
C GLN A 40 15.75 -0.84 -56.58
N ASP A 41 14.78 0.02 -56.30
CA ASP A 41 14.04 0.73 -57.33
C ASP A 41 13.75 2.16 -56.85
N ASN A 42 14.20 3.12 -57.66
CA ASN A 42 13.99 4.57 -57.51
C ASN A 42 12.55 4.91 -57.89
N VAL A 43 11.71 5.41 -56.98
CA VAL A 43 10.57 6.29 -57.31
C VAL A 43 10.18 7.17 -56.10
N ASP A 44 10.17 8.49 -56.35
CA ASP A 44 9.44 9.60 -55.71
C ASP A 44 9.71 10.01 -54.24
N GLU A 45 10.44 11.12 -54.13
CA GLU A 45 10.37 12.11 -53.05
C GLU A 45 8.95 12.72 -52.97
N ASN A 46 8.08 12.23 -52.07
CA ASN A 46 7.07 13.02 -51.35
C ASN A 46 6.15 12.13 -50.49
N ASN A 47 6.60 11.81 -49.28
CA ASN A 47 5.78 11.74 -48.04
C ASN A 47 6.63 11.16 -46.92
N SER A 48 7.43 12.01 -46.27
CA SER A 48 7.93 11.69 -44.93
C SER A 48 6.86 12.05 -43.92
N THR A 49 5.86 11.19 -43.77
CA THR A 49 4.96 11.23 -42.61
C THR A 49 5.78 10.79 -41.40
N THR A 50 6.43 11.76 -40.74
CA THR A 50 6.80 11.60 -39.33
C THR A 50 5.56 11.10 -38.59
N PRO A 51 5.64 10.04 -37.75
CA PRO A 51 4.49 9.61 -36.97
C PRO A 51 4.00 10.81 -36.17
N GLU A 52 2.75 11.24 -36.41
CA GLU A 52 2.14 12.36 -35.70
C GLU A 52 2.28 12.11 -34.19
N ARG A 53 2.89 13.07 -33.50
CA ARG A 53 3.13 12.95 -32.07
C ARG A 53 1.79 13.07 -31.36
N VAL A 54 1.31 11.97 -30.79
CA VAL A 54 0.07 11.92 -29.99
C VAL A 54 0.04 13.06 -28.99
N THR A 55 -0.96 13.93 -29.10
CA THR A 55 -1.13 15.10 -28.24
C THR A 55 -2.10 14.81 -27.11
N LEU A 56 -2.04 15.61 -26.04
CA LEU A 56 -3.01 15.56 -24.94
C LEU A 56 -4.47 15.70 -25.43
N LYS A 57 -4.68 16.50 -26.48
CA LYS A 57 -5.99 16.71 -27.07
C LYS A 57 -6.53 15.42 -27.68
N ASP A 58 -5.70 14.68 -28.42
CA ASP A 58 -6.08 13.42 -29.05
C ASP A 58 -6.48 12.39 -27.98
N VAL A 59 -5.68 12.27 -26.91
CA VAL A 59 -5.98 11.36 -25.79
C VAL A 59 -7.29 11.74 -25.09
N LYS A 60 -7.56 13.04 -24.93
CA LYS A 60 -8.82 13.53 -24.35
C LYS A 60 -10.02 13.21 -25.25
N GLU A 61 -9.89 13.33 -26.56
CA GLU A 61 -10.94 13.00 -27.53
C GLU A 61 -11.24 11.50 -27.53
N TRP A 62 -10.22 10.63 -27.50
CA TRP A 62 -10.42 9.18 -27.39
C TRP A 62 -11.07 8.77 -26.07
N MET A 63 -10.70 9.41 -24.95
CA MET A 63 -11.35 9.22 -23.65
C MET A 63 -12.84 9.60 -23.72
N GLN A 64 -13.15 10.77 -24.28
CA GLN A 64 -14.52 11.26 -24.42
C GLN A 64 -15.37 10.36 -25.32
N ALA A 65 -14.82 9.94 -26.46
CA ALA A 65 -15.48 9.01 -27.37
C ALA A 65 -15.76 7.67 -26.67
N SER A 66 -14.84 7.20 -25.84
CA SER A 66 -15.00 5.96 -25.07
C SER A 66 -16.07 6.05 -23.97
N ILE A 67 -16.27 7.23 -23.36
CA ILE A 67 -17.31 7.44 -22.34
C ILE A 67 -18.71 7.60 -22.98
N SER A 68 -18.78 8.19 -24.17
CA SER A 68 -20.07 8.60 -24.79
C SER A 68 -20.82 7.47 -25.49
N ILE A 69 -20.22 6.28 -25.65
CA ILE A 69 -20.84 5.15 -26.37
C ILE A 69 -21.87 4.44 -25.46
N PRO A 70 -23.14 4.25 -25.91
CA PRO A 70 -24.14 3.49 -25.17
C PRO A 70 -23.77 2.00 -25.04
N THR A 71 -24.01 1.43 -23.86
CA THR A 71 -23.66 0.06 -23.42
C THR A 71 -24.33 -1.10 -24.18
N GLY A 72 -24.92 -0.88 -25.36
CA GLY A 72 -25.75 -1.86 -26.07
C GLY A 72 -25.38 -2.13 -27.54
N LYS A 73 -24.38 -1.45 -28.11
CA LYS A 73 -23.91 -1.73 -29.48
C LYS A 73 -22.57 -2.44 -29.43
N LEU A 74 -22.55 -3.74 -29.72
CA LEU A 74 -21.35 -4.46 -30.15
C LEU A 74 -21.01 -3.96 -31.57
N GLU A 75 -20.27 -2.87 -31.66
CA GLU A 75 -19.58 -2.45 -32.89
C GLU A 75 -18.09 -2.19 -32.56
N PRO A 76 -17.19 -2.32 -33.54
CA PRO A 76 -15.76 -2.48 -33.32
C PRO A 76 -15.13 -1.12 -32.96
N VAL A 77 -15.13 -0.76 -31.68
CA VAL A 77 -14.39 0.42 -31.21
C VAL A 77 -13.61 0.09 -29.94
N ASP A 78 -12.78 -0.94 -30.07
CA ASP A 78 -11.56 -1.11 -29.27
C ASP A 78 -10.51 -0.04 -29.62
N ALA A 79 -10.55 0.52 -30.83
CA ALA A 79 -9.53 1.46 -31.32
C ALA A 79 -9.37 2.68 -30.40
N ASN A 80 -10.44 3.38 -30.04
CA ASN A 80 -10.33 4.54 -29.14
C ASN A 80 -9.78 4.17 -27.75
N LEU A 81 -10.12 2.99 -27.23
CA LEU A 81 -9.58 2.54 -25.94
C LEU A 81 -8.10 2.13 -26.08
N GLU A 82 -7.70 1.58 -27.22
CA GLU A 82 -6.30 1.24 -27.50
C GLU A 82 -5.46 2.50 -27.66
N GLU A 83 -5.91 3.43 -28.51
CA GLU A 83 -5.25 4.71 -28.73
C GLU A 83 -5.20 5.52 -27.43
N PHE A 84 -6.28 5.51 -26.63
CA PHE A 84 -6.23 6.08 -25.27
C PHE A 84 -5.17 5.40 -24.41
N SER A 85 -5.11 4.07 -24.40
CA SER A 85 -4.19 3.31 -23.55
C SER A 85 -2.73 3.61 -23.90
N GLN A 86 -2.39 3.56 -25.19
CA GLN A 86 -1.05 3.87 -25.69
C GLN A 86 -0.73 5.37 -25.51
N GLY A 87 -1.68 6.23 -25.88
CA GLY A 87 -1.56 7.67 -25.75
C GLY A 87 -1.32 8.12 -24.32
N TYR A 88 -2.10 7.63 -23.36
CA TYR A 88 -1.94 7.95 -21.94
C TYR A 88 -0.54 7.61 -21.42
N LEU A 89 0.01 6.46 -21.84
CA LEU A 89 1.35 6.03 -21.42
C LEU A 89 2.48 6.91 -22.01
N THR A 90 2.26 7.54 -23.16
CA THR A 90 3.25 8.44 -23.79
C THR A 90 3.21 9.88 -23.26
N LEU A 91 2.12 10.28 -22.59
CA LEU A 91 2.01 11.59 -21.96
C LEU A 91 2.99 11.77 -20.79
N ASP A 92 3.45 13.01 -20.62
CA ASP A 92 4.23 13.43 -19.46
C ASP A 92 3.34 13.58 -18.21
N GLN A 93 3.97 13.87 -17.07
CA GLN A 93 3.27 13.94 -15.79
C GLN A 93 2.19 15.04 -15.78
N GLU A 94 2.41 16.16 -16.48
CA GLU A 94 1.45 17.25 -16.55
C GLU A 94 0.26 16.88 -17.45
N GLY A 95 0.49 16.29 -18.62
CA GLY A 95 -0.58 15.81 -19.49
C GLY A 95 -1.46 14.76 -18.82
N ARG A 96 -0.86 13.80 -18.08
CA ARG A 96 -1.61 12.81 -17.30
C ARG A 96 -2.43 13.45 -16.19
N ARG A 97 -1.85 14.43 -15.49
CA ARG A 97 -2.54 15.22 -14.45
C ARG A 97 -3.77 15.94 -15.04
N GLU A 98 -3.62 16.62 -16.18
CA GLU A 98 -4.72 17.32 -16.85
C GLU A 98 -5.85 16.37 -17.27
N LEU A 99 -5.53 15.18 -17.79
CA LEU A 99 -6.54 14.16 -18.10
C LEU A 99 -7.29 13.67 -16.87
N LEU A 100 -6.59 13.37 -15.78
CA LEU A 100 -7.21 12.92 -14.54
C LEU A 100 -8.13 13.99 -13.94
N LEU A 101 -7.75 15.27 -14.04
CA LEU A 101 -8.59 16.39 -13.65
C LEU A 101 -9.84 16.52 -14.52
N ALA A 102 -9.70 16.39 -15.85
CA ALA A 102 -10.83 16.41 -16.76
C ALA A 102 -11.77 15.22 -16.49
N LEU A 103 -11.24 14.01 -16.32
CA LEU A 103 -12.01 12.81 -15.98
C LEU A 103 -12.79 13.00 -14.68
N ALA A 104 -12.16 13.55 -13.64
CA ALA A 104 -12.78 13.76 -12.34
C ALA A 104 -13.82 14.89 -12.30
N ARG A 105 -13.71 15.92 -13.15
CA ARG A 105 -14.60 17.09 -13.14
C ARG A 105 -15.73 16.99 -14.16
N ASP A 106 -15.39 16.60 -15.38
CA ASP A 106 -16.31 16.67 -16.52
C ASP A 106 -17.16 15.39 -16.64
N TYR A 107 -16.67 14.27 -16.10
CA TYR A 107 -17.29 12.94 -16.24
C TYR A 107 -17.69 12.29 -14.91
N ASP A 108 -17.89 13.10 -13.87
CA ASP A 108 -18.45 12.69 -12.58
C ASP A 108 -19.98 12.44 -12.68
N VAL A 109 -20.67 12.35 -11.53
CA VAL A 109 -22.12 12.26 -11.44
C VAL A 109 -22.82 13.46 -12.12
N ASN A 110 -23.80 13.18 -12.98
CA ASN A 110 -24.67 14.20 -13.56
C ASN A 110 -25.68 14.69 -12.50
N ARG A 111 -25.27 15.73 -11.75
CA ARG A 111 -26.05 16.33 -10.67
C ARG A 111 -27.39 16.91 -11.12
N ALA A 112 -27.54 17.32 -12.38
CA ALA A 112 -28.83 17.77 -12.90
C ALA A 112 -29.82 16.60 -12.95
N ARG A 113 -29.42 15.49 -13.58
CA ARG A 113 -30.23 14.27 -13.69
C ARG A 113 -30.58 13.66 -12.32
N VAL A 114 -29.65 13.70 -11.36
CA VAL A 114 -29.92 13.26 -9.98
C VAL A 114 -31.02 14.11 -9.35
N ARG A 115 -30.96 15.45 -9.46
CA ARG A 115 -32.01 16.33 -8.93
C ARG A 115 -33.37 16.07 -9.58
N ASP A 116 -33.40 15.79 -10.88
CA ASP A 116 -34.65 15.49 -11.58
C ASP A 116 -35.30 14.20 -11.05
N PHE A 117 -34.53 13.12 -10.86
CA PHE A 117 -35.04 11.88 -10.28
C PHE A 117 -35.38 12.00 -8.80
N MET A 118 -34.66 12.81 -8.02
CA MET A 118 -35.04 13.08 -6.62
C MET A 118 -36.38 13.79 -6.54
N ARG A 119 -36.67 14.75 -7.44
CA ARG A 119 -38.00 15.38 -7.50
C ARG A 119 -39.09 14.37 -7.86
N GLN A 120 -38.84 13.48 -8.83
CA GLN A 120 -39.76 12.40 -9.17
C GLN A 120 -40.02 11.44 -8.00
N TYR A 121 -38.97 11.10 -7.23
CA TYR A 121 -39.10 10.24 -6.07
C TYR A 121 -39.94 10.89 -4.96
N LEU A 122 -39.68 12.17 -4.66
CA LEU A 122 -40.42 12.92 -3.64
C LEU A 122 -41.87 13.23 -4.03
N SER A 123 -42.20 13.21 -5.32
CA SER A 123 -43.59 13.38 -5.79
C SER A 123 -44.45 12.11 -5.69
N LEU A 124 -43.86 10.95 -5.36
CA LEU A 124 -44.61 9.74 -5.07
C LEU A 124 -45.10 9.83 -3.62
N GLU A 125 -46.36 10.23 -3.40
CA GLU A 125 -46.96 10.19 -2.07
C GLU A 125 -47.47 8.78 -1.76
N PRO A 126 -47.18 8.22 -0.57
CA PRO A 126 -47.91 7.06 -0.08
C PRO A 126 -49.33 7.52 0.29
N HIS A 127 -50.31 7.23 -0.57
CA HIS A 127 -51.69 7.56 -0.25
C HIS A 127 -52.15 6.75 0.98
N GLY A 128 -52.64 7.46 2.00
CA GLY A 128 -53.20 6.85 3.20
C GLY A 128 -54.51 6.13 2.88
N ALA A 129 -54.55 4.84 3.21
CA ALA A 129 -55.67 3.91 3.08
C ALA A 129 -57.03 4.55 3.40
N THR A 130 -57.77 4.94 2.36
CA THR A 130 -59.16 5.42 2.46
C THR A 130 -60.02 4.93 1.28
N GLY A 131 -59.82 3.69 0.84
CA GLY A 131 -60.62 3.04 -0.20
C GLY A 131 -60.66 1.51 -0.02
N ASP A 132 -61.63 0.86 -0.67
CA ASP A 132 -61.96 -0.58 -0.54
C ASP A 132 -60.73 -1.50 -0.62
N GLN A 133 -60.70 -2.55 0.22
CA GLN A 133 -59.54 -3.41 0.48
C GLN A 133 -58.91 -4.05 -0.77
N GLU A 134 -59.69 -4.45 -1.77
CA GLU A 134 -59.15 -5.07 -3.00
C GLU A 134 -58.57 -4.06 -4.01
N SER A 135 -59.17 -2.86 -4.11
CA SER A 135 -58.65 -1.77 -4.95
C SER A 135 -57.43 -1.09 -4.33
N ALA A 136 -57.37 -1.03 -2.99
CA ALA A 136 -56.23 -0.49 -2.26
C ALA A 136 -54.97 -1.35 -2.46
N GLU A 137 -55.09 -2.69 -2.48
CA GLU A 137 -53.95 -3.59 -2.69
C GLU A 137 -53.33 -3.46 -4.09
N LEU A 138 -54.16 -3.35 -5.14
CA LEU A 138 -53.69 -3.17 -6.53
C LEU A 138 -53.10 -1.78 -6.79
N GLU A 139 -53.66 -0.74 -6.16
CA GLU A 139 -53.11 0.63 -6.22
C GLU A 139 -51.77 0.73 -5.45
N ASP A 140 -51.67 0.07 -4.29
CA ASP A 140 -50.43 0.00 -3.51
C ASP A 140 -49.29 -0.72 -4.28
N GLU A 141 -49.58 -1.82 -4.98
CA GLU A 141 -48.57 -2.50 -5.83
C GLU A 141 -48.09 -1.61 -6.99
N SER A 142 -48.97 -0.84 -7.60
CA SER A 142 -48.62 0.09 -8.69
C SER A 142 -47.72 1.24 -8.21
N VAL A 143 -48.03 1.80 -7.03
CA VAL A 143 -47.24 2.85 -6.39
C VAL A 143 -45.87 2.30 -5.97
N LEU A 144 -45.82 1.10 -5.36
CA LEU A 144 -44.57 0.42 -5.03
C LEU A 144 -43.72 0.12 -6.28
N ALA A 145 -44.34 -0.28 -7.39
CA ALA A 145 -43.63 -0.46 -8.66
C ALA A 145 -43.05 0.86 -9.19
N ALA A 146 -43.75 1.98 -9.02
CA ALA A 146 -43.25 3.32 -9.35
C ALA A 146 -42.06 3.73 -8.46
N PHE A 147 -42.12 3.45 -7.15
CA PHE A 147 -40.99 3.62 -6.24
C PHE A 147 -39.77 2.83 -6.70
N HIS A 148 -39.90 1.51 -6.91
CA HIS A 148 -38.78 0.67 -7.34
C HIS A 148 -38.16 1.11 -8.67
N ARG A 149 -38.97 1.54 -9.65
CA ARG A 149 -38.48 2.11 -10.92
C ARG A 149 -37.69 3.39 -10.70
N THR A 150 -38.21 4.29 -9.86
CA THR A 150 -37.57 5.58 -9.57
C THR A 150 -36.29 5.40 -8.77
N GLU A 151 -36.26 4.51 -7.78
CA GLU A 151 -35.06 4.12 -7.03
C GLU A 151 -33.98 3.53 -7.93
N ARG A 152 -34.37 2.65 -8.88
CA ARG A 152 -33.45 2.10 -9.88
C ARG A 152 -32.87 3.21 -10.76
N ASN A 153 -33.71 4.14 -11.21
CA ASN A 153 -33.27 5.28 -12.03
C ASN A 153 -32.34 6.21 -11.26
N LEU A 154 -32.63 6.48 -9.99
CA LEU A 154 -31.79 7.29 -9.11
C LEU A 154 -30.44 6.60 -8.84
N ARG A 155 -30.44 5.30 -8.55
CA ARG A 155 -29.21 4.50 -8.39
C ARG A 155 -28.36 4.53 -9.64
N ASN A 156 -28.97 4.45 -10.83
CA ASN A 156 -28.26 4.57 -12.10
C ASN A 156 -27.73 5.99 -12.36
N ALA A 157 -28.48 7.03 -12.01
CA ALA A 157 -28.07 8.43 -12.18
C ALA A 157 -26.94 8.84 -11.22
N LEU A 158 -26.84 8.20 -10.06
CA LEU A 158 -25.74 8.39 -9.10
C LEU A 158 -24.43 7.73 -9.52
N LYS A 159 -24.43 6.86 -10.55
CA LYS A 159 -23.19 6.32 -11.09
C LYS A 159 -22.43 7.43 -11.86
N PRO A 160 -21.13 7.61 -11.63
CA PRO A 160 -20.34 8.57 -12.39
C PRO A 160 -20.20 8.14 -13.86
N MET A 161 -20.03 9.09 -14.78
CA MET A 161 -19.93 8.77 -16.22
C MET A 161 -18.64 7.99 -16.53
N TYR A 162 -17.55 8.25 -15.81
CA TYR A 162 -16.31 7.47 -15.92
C TYR A 162 -16.45 6.00 -15.48
N ALA A 163 -17.58 5.59 -14.89
CA ALA A 163 -17.85 4.20 -14.54
C ALA A 163 -17.78 3.24 -15.74
N VAL A 164 -18.48 3.60 -16.81
CA VAL A 164 -18.56 2.80 -18.04
C VAL A 164 -17.19 2.72 -18.70
N PHE A 165 -16.43 3.82 -18.64
CA PHE A 165 -15.07 3.86 -19.16
C PHE A 165 -14.13 2.89 -18.44
N PHE A 166 -14.17 2.83 -17.10
CA PHE A 166 -13.36 1.88 -16.34
C PHE A 166 -13.79 0.43 -16.58
N GLU A 167 -15.09 0.16 -16.69
CA GLU A 167 -15.61 -1.18 -16.99
C GLU A 167 -15.11 -1.66 -18.37
N ARG A 168 -15.22 -0.81 -19.40
CA ARG A 168 -14.72 -1.10 -20.74
C ARG A 168 -13.21 -1.23 -20.81
N LEU A 169 -12.46 -0.44 -20.05
CA LEU A 169 -11.01 -0.62 -19.94
C LEU A 169 -10.69 -2.00 -19.34
N ASN A 170 -11.37 -2.39 -18.26
CA ASN A 170 -11.12 -3.67 -17.59
C ASN A 170 -11.42 -4.90 -18.47
N GLU A 171 -12.36 -4.80 -19.42
CA GLU A 171 -12.69 -5.87 -20.38
C GLU A 171 -11.55 -6.17 -21.38
N ARG A 172 -10.58 -5.25 -21.53
CA ARG A 172 -9.50 -5.38 -22.50
C ARG A 172 -8.25 -6.07 -21.92
N PRO A 173 -7.49 -6.80 -22.75
CA PRO A 173 -6.18 -7.32 -22.35
C PRO A 173 -5.26 -6.20 -21.84
N GLY A 174 -4.71 -6.36 -20.64
CA GLY A 174 -3.85 -5.35 -20.01
C GLY A 174 -4.59 -4.14 -19.42
N GLY A 175 -5.91 -4.04 -19.56
CA GLY A 175 -6.69 -2.91 -19.06
C GLY A 175 -6.65 -2.75 -17.55
N LEU A 176 -6.68 -3.86 -16.80
CA LEU A 176 -6.57 -3.83 -15.34
C LEU A 176 -5.20 -3.29 -14.87
N LYS A 177 -4.13 -3.57 -15.61
CA LYS A 177 -2.80 -2.99 -15.36
C LYS A 177 -2.81 -1.48 -15.60
N LEU A 178 -3.42 -1.03 -16.69
CA LEU A 178 -3.55 0.40 -16.99
C LEU A 178 -4.37 1.12 -15.91
N LEU A 179 -5.46 0.53 -15.43
CA LEU A 179 -6.26 1.07 -14.32
C LEU A 179 -5.45 1.21 -13.02
N ALA A 180 -4.56 0.26 -12.74
CA ALA A 180 -3.62 0.40 -11.63
C ALA A 180 -2.62 1.55 -11.88
N ILE A 181 -2.10 1.74 -13.10
CA ILE A 181 -1.22 2.86 -13.44
C ILE A 181 -1.97 4.21 -13.28
N LEU A 182 -3.18 4.32 -13.83
CA LEU A 182 -4.06 5.48 -13.69
C LEU A 182 -4.27 5.84 -12.21
N ARG A 183 -4.53 4.83 -11.36
CA ARG A 183 -4.66 5.06 -9.92
C ARG A 183 -3.34 5.49 -9.27
N ALA A 184 -2.20 4.96 -9.69
CA ALA A 184 -0.90 5.39 -9.19
C ALA A 184 -0.65 6.88 -9.48
N ASP A 185 -0.93 7.30 -10.72
CA ASP A 185 -0.82 8.71 -11.14
C ASP A 185 -1.80 9.59 -10.35
N LEU A 186 -3.05 9.14 -10.18
CA LEU A 186 -4.06 9.83 -9.37
C LEU A 186 -3.64 10.02 -7.91
N LEU A 187 -3.06 9.00 -7.28
CA LEU A 187 -2.52 9.11 -5.92
C LEU A 187 -1.37 10.11 -5.86
N SER A 188 -0.47 10.11 -6.87
CA SER A 188 0.60 11.10 -6.96
C SER A 188 0.07 12.53 -7.09
N VAL A 189 -1.01 12.74 -7.86
CA VAL A 189 -1.64 14.05 -7.99
C VAL A 189 -2.32 14.45 -6.67
N LEU A 190 -3.03 13.54 -6.00
CA LEU A 190 -3.72 13.81 -4.73
C LEU A 190 -2.79 14.26 -3.59
N VAL A 191 -1.54 13.76 -3.58
CA VAL A 191 -0.52 14.20 -2.61
C VAL A 191 -0.18 15.69 -2.81
N LYS A 192 -0.16 16.16 -4.05
CA LYS A 192 0.11 17.58 -4.40
C LYS A 192 -1.16 18.44 -4.30
N GLU A 193 -2.30 17.89 -4.73
CA GLU A 193 -3.56 18.57 -4.94
C GLU A 193 -4.73 17.78 -4.35
N ASN A 194 -5.07 18.10 -3.10
CA ASN A 194 -6.14 17.43 -2.36
C ASN A 194 -7.55 17.93 -2.77
N ILE A 195 -7.91 17.74 -4.05
CA ILE A 195 -9.16 18.22 -4.63
C ILE A 195 -10.30 17.20 -4.38
N PRO A 196 -11.52 17.63 -3.97
CA PRO A 196 -12.63 16.72 -3.70
C PRO A 196 -13.02 15.80 -4.87
N SER A 197 -13.00 16.29 -6.12
CA SER A 197 -13.34 15.50 -7.30
C SER A 197 -12.35 14.35 -7.54
N LEU A 198 -11.04 14.61 -7.35
CA LEU A 198 -10.01 13.57 -7.46
C LEU A 198 -10.15 12.53 -6.34
N ARG A 199 -10.54 12.93 -5.13
CA ARG A 199 -10.83 11.99 -4.03
C ARG A 199 -12.01 11.09 -4.34
N ALA A 200 -13.06 11.63 -4.98
CA ALA A 200 -14.21 10.84 -5.43
C ALA A 200 -13.79 9.83 -6.51
N LEU A 201 -12.99 10.27 -7.48
CA LEU A 201 -12.42 9.39 -8.52
C LEU A 201 -11.57 8.26 -7.94
N ASP A 202 -10.66 8.55 -7.00
CA ASP A 202 -9.82 7.51 -6.35
C ASP A 202 -10.69 6.55 -5.55
N SER A 203 -11.67 7.06 -4.79
CA SER A 203 -12.56 6.22 -4.00
C SER A 203 -13.31 5.23 -4.88
N TYR A 204 -13.86 5.69 -6.01
CA TYR A 204 -14.57 4.84 -6.97
C TYR A 204 -13.64 3.83 -7.65
N LEU A 205 -12.49 4.28 -8.18
CA LEU A 205 -11.54 3.39 -8.85
C LEU A 205 -10.97 2.34 -7.89
N LYS A 206 -10.70 2.72 -6.64
CA LYS A 206 -10.27 1.81 -5.58
C LYS A 206 -11.31 0.71 -5.31
N GLU A 207 -12.59 1.08 -5.20
CA GLU A 207 -13.69 0.11 -5.00
C GLU A 207 -13.78 -0.89 -6.15
N LYS A 208 -13.64 -0.41 -7.40
CA LYS A 208 -13.63 -1.26 -8.58
C LYS A 208 -12.42 -2.20 -8.61
N LEU A 209 -11.22 -1.70 -8.34
CA LEU A 209 -10.02 -2.51 -8.27
C LEU A 209 -10.09 -3.57 -7.16
N ILE A 210 -10.69 -3.26 -6.00
CA ILE A 210 -10.95 -4.26 -4.94
C ILE A 210 -11.84 -5.39 -5.46
N THR A 211 -12.86 -5.05 -6.25
CA THR A 211 -13.81 -6.02 -6.81
C THR A 211 -13.15 -6.88 -7.90
N TRP A 212 -12.39 -6.27 -8.81
CA TRP A 212 -11.75 -6.96 -9.93
C TRP A 212 -10.52 -7.79 -9.53
N LEU A 213 -9.75 -7.34 -8.53
CA LEU A 213 -8.61 -8.08 -7.99
C LEU A 213 -9.04 -8.94 -6.80
N SER A 214 -10.10 -9.73 -7.00
CA SER A 214 -10.61 -10.63 -5.97
C SER A 214 -9.52 -11.60 -5.53
N PRO A 215 -9.34 -11.85 -4.21
CA PRO A 215 -8.34 -12.78 -3.70
C PRO A 215 -8.45 -14.21 -4.27
N ALA A 216 -9.67 -14.60 -4.68
CA ALA A 216 -9.93 -15.90 -5.29
C ALA A 216 -9.30 -16.08 -6.67
N ALA A 217 -9.04 -14.98 -7.40
CA ALA A 217 -8.39 -14.99 -8.70
C ALA A 217 -6.86 -14.89 -8.62
N LEU A 218 -6.30 -14.72 -7.40
CA LEU A 218 -4.86 -14.64 -7.21
C LEU A 218 -4.22 -16.03 -7.17
N GLU A 219 -3.25 -16.23 -8.04
CA GLU A 219 -2.44 -17.43 -8.13
C GLU A 219 -1.19 -17.27 -7.28
N LEU A 220 -0.91 -18.27 -6.43
CA LEU A 220 0.30 -18.30 -5.62
C LEU A 220 1.38 -19.07 -6.40
N HIS A 221 2.45 -18.38 -6.78
CA HIS A 221 3.61 -18.94 -7.47
C HIS A 221 4.82 -18.95 -6.55
N GLN A 222 5.59 -20.03 -6.54
CA GLN A 222 6.89 -20.06 -5.86
C GLN A 222 7.95 -19.53 -6.82
N ILE A 223 8.53 -18.37 -6.48
CA ILE A 223 9.59 -17.74 -7.25
C ILE A 223 10.93 -18.37 -6.87
N THR A 224 11.63 -18.86 -7.87
CA THR A 224 12.91 -19.57 -7.77
C THR A 224 13.97 -18.89 -8.65
N TRP A 225 15.21 -19.36 -8.54
CA TRP A 225 16.29 -18.89 -9.41
C TRP A 225 16.09 -19.23 -10.89
N ASP A 226 15.25 -20.23 -11.19
CA ASP A 226 15.00 -20.72 -12.55
C ASP A 226 13.86 -19.98 -13.27
N ASP A 227 13.17 -19.07 -12.57
CA ASP A 227 12.17 -18.19 -13.17
C ASP A 227 12.79 -17.18 -14.16
N SER A 228 11.93 -16.61 -15.02
CA SER A 228 12.39 -15.70 -16.07
C SER A 228 13.14 -14.49 -15.52
N ALA A 229 14.21 -14.08 -16.20
CA ALA A 229 14.97 -12.89 -15.82
C ALA A 229 14.10 -11.62 -15.75
N SER A 230 13.06 -11.54 -16.58
CA SER A 230 12.07 -10.45 -16.55
C SER A 230 11.23 -10.41 -15.27
N LEU A 231 10.92 -11.56 -14.67
CA LEU A 231 10.24 -11.62 -13.37
C LEU A 231 11.22 -11.28 -12.25
N LEU A 232 12.44 -11.83 -12.30
CA LEU A 232 13.48 -11.58 -11.30
C LEU A 232 13.92 -10.11 -11.24
N GLU A 233 14.01 -9.44 -12.40
CA GLU A 233 14.26 -8.00 -12.48
C GLU A 233 13.19 -7.20 -11.73
N LYS A 234 11.91 -7.58 -11.89
CA LYS A 234 10.80 -6.94 -11.17
C LYS A 234 10.90 -7.14 -9.67
N ILE A 235 11.29 -8.33 -9.19
CA ILE A 235 11.51 -8.58 -7.76
C ILE A 235 12.60 -7.65 -7.20
N VAL A 236 13.71 -7.50 -7.92
CA VAL A 236 14.78 -6.56 -7.54
C VAL A 236 14.28 -5.12 -7.52
N ALA A 237 13.51 -4.71 -8.54
CA ALA A 237 12.99 -3.36 -8.66
C ALA A 237 11.96 -3.01 -7.58
N TYR A 238 11.14 -3.98 -7.17
CA TYR A 238 10.00 -3.79 -6.28
C TYR A 238 10.28 -4.13 -4.81
N GLU A 239 11.49 -4.57 -4.47
CA GLU A 239 11.85 -4.86 -3.08
C GLU A 239 11.84 -3.60 -2.22
N ALA A 240 10.79 -3.50 -1.41
CA ALA A 240 10.42 -2.30 -0.69
C ALA A 240 10.85 -2.33 0.78
N VAL A 241 11.28 -3.46 1.34
CA VAL A 241 11.66 -3.61 2.75
C VAL A 241 13.18 -3.54 2.89
N HIS A 242 13.91 -4.45 2.24
CA HIS A 242 15.36 -4.64 2.32
C HIS A 242 16.00 -4.70 0.92
N PRO A 243 16.51 -3.57 0.38
CA PRO A 243 16.96 -3.47 -1.00
C PRO A 243 17.96 -4.57 -1.42
N ILE A 244 17.70 -5.22 -2.57
CA ILE A 244 18.57 -6.24 -3.14
C ILE A 244 19.80 -5.58 -3.76
N ARG A 245 20.98 -5.95 -3.28
CA ARG A 245 22.22 -5.21 -3.61
C ARG A 245 22.81 -5.57 -4.97
N ASN A 246 22.77 -6.85 -5.32
CA ASN A 246 23.37 -7.39 -6.53
C ASN A 246 22.79 -8.78 -6.84
N LEU A 247 23.20 -9.38 -7.95
CA LEU A 247 22.65 -10.65 -8.43
C LEU A 247 23.02 -11.84 -7.51
N LEU A 248 24.16 -11.77 -6.81
CA LEU A 248 24.48 -12.77 -5.76
C LEU A 248 23.52 -12.66 -4.57
N ASP A 249 23.12 -11.45 -4.19
CA ASP A 249 22.14 -11.22 -3.14
C ASP A 249 20.76 -11.79 -3.52
N LEU A 250 20.31 -11.50 -4.75
CA LEU A 250 19.10 -12.12 -5.28
C LEU A 250 19.19 -13.65 -5.26
N LYS A 251 20.32 -14.21 -5.73
CA LYS A 251 20.51 -15.66 -5.76
C LYS A 251 20.43 -16.27 -4.37
N ARG A 252 21.06 -15.65 -3.35
CA ARG A 252 20.97 -16.14 -1.96
C ARG A 252 19.52 -16.17 -1.47
N ARG A 253 18.74 -15.12 -1.73
CA ARG A 253 17.33 -15.00 -1.32
C ARG A 253 16.40 -16.00 -2.02
N LEU A 254 16.82 -16.59 -3.12
CA LEU A 254 16.05 -17.58 -3.90
C LEU A 254 16.61 -19.00 -3.81
N SER A 255 17.66 -19.22 -3.00
CA SER A 255 18.37 -20.50 -2.89
C SER A 255 17.93 -21.28 -1.65
N VAL A 256 18.61 -22.41 -1.38
CA VAL A 256 18.44 -23.28 -0.20
C VAL A 256 18.35 -22.46 1.09
N GLY A 257 17.46 -22.85 2.00
CA GLY A 257 17.19 -22.14 3.25
C GLY A 257 16.35 -20.87 3.09
N ARG A 258 15.94 -20.53 1.85
CA ARG A 258 15.06 -19.40 1.53
C ARG A 258 13.91 -19.85 0.65
N ARG A 259 12.79 -19.14 0.73
CA ARG A 259 11.63 -19.28 -0.17
C ARG A 259 11.14 -17.90 -0.56
N CYS A 260 10.73 -17.75 -1.80
CA CYS A 260 10.07 -16.55 -2.29
C CYS A 260 8.75 -16.94 -2.95
N PHE A 261 7.69 -16.22 -2.63
CA PHE A 261 6.36 -16.47 -3.18
C PHE A 261 5.81 -15.20 -3.80
N GLY A 262 5.18 -15.31 -4.97
CA GLY A 262 4.49 -14.22 -5.65
C GLY A 262 3.00 -14.50 -5.77
N TYR A 263 2.18 -13.49 -5.56
CA TYR A 263 0.78 -13.50 -5.95
C TYR A 263 0.63 -12.86 -7.33
N LEU A 264 0.28 -13.66 -8.32
CA LEU A 264 0.03 -13.22 -9.69
C LEU A 264 -1.47 -13.17 -9.95
N HIS A 265 -1.86 -12.33 -10.90
CA HIS A 265 -3.24 -12.26 -11.37
C HIS A 265 -3.26 -12.52 -12.89
N PRO A 266 -4.12 -13.40 -13.42
CA PRO A 266 -4.16 -13.74 -14.84
C PRO A 266 -4.34 -12.52 -15.76
N ALA A 267 -5.14 -11.54 -15.33
CA ALA A 267 -5.35 -10.28 -16.08
C ALA A 267 -4.17 -9.28 -16.01
N ILE A 268 -3.14 -9.56 -15.20
CA ILE A 268 -1.90 -8.78 -15.12
C ILE A 268 -0.71 -9.75 -15.25
N PRO A 269 -0.50 -10.34 -16.44
CA PRO A 269 0.47 -11.41 -16.63
C PRO A 269 1.92 -10.94 -16.39
N GLY A 270 2.72 -11.83 -15.80
CA GLY A 270 4.14 -11.58 -15.53
C GLY A 270 4.41 -10.51 -14.47
N GLU A 271 3.39 -10.07 -13.73
CA GLU A 271 3.50 -9.08 -12.66
C GLU A 271 3.19 -9.72 -11.30
N PRO A 272 4.17 -9.85 -10.39
CA PRO A 272 3.88 -10.27 -9.03
C PRO A 272 3.22 -9.09 -8.32
N LEU A 273 1.93 -9.14 -7.99
CA LEU A 273 1.23 -8.02 -7.32
C LEU A 273 1.71 -7.85 -5.88
N ILE A 274 1.98 -8.98 -5.23
CA ILE A 274 2.63 -9.07 -3.93
C ILE A 274 3.72 -10.13 -4.06
N PHE A 275 4.88 -9.92 -3.46
CA PHE A 275 5.79 -11.02 -3.20
C PHE A 275 6.24 -11.05 -1.74
N ILE A 276 6.62 -12.24 -1.30
CA ILE A 276 6.86 -12.60 0.09
C ILE A 276 8.18 -13.38 0.14
N GLU A 277 9.15 -12.87 0.89
CA GLU A 277 10.41 -13.57 1.16
C GLU A 277 10.38 -14.22 2.55
N VAL A 278 10.79 -15.48 2.60
CA VAL A 278 10.78 -16.33 3.80
C VAL A 278 12.17 -16.93 4.02
N ALA A 279 12.67 -16.86 5.23
CA ALA A 279 13.88 -17.55 5.67
C ALA A 279 13.52 -18.75 6.56
N LEU A 280 14.17 -19.88 6.30
CA LEU A 280 14.06 -21.09 7.12
C LEU A 280 15.15 -21.04 8.19
N LEU A 281 14.73 -20.97 9.46
CA LEU A 281 15.60 -20.76 10.61
C LEU A 281 15.29 -21.79 11.70
N LYS A 282 16.20 -21.92 12.66
CA LYS A 282 15.97 -22.68 13.88
C LYS A 282 15.03 -21.91 14.82
N ASP A 283 15.39 -20.66 15.11
CA ASP A 283 14.66 -19.81 16.04
C ASP A 283 14.09 -18.56 15.33
N VAL A 284 13.14 -17.88 15.98
CA VAL A 284 12.60 -16.59 15.50
C VAL A 284 13.66 -15.50 15.64
N ALA A 285 14.17 -15.01 14.51
CA ALA A 285 15.20 -13.98 14.46
C ALA A 285 14.78 -12.67 15.15
N LYS A 286 15.77 -11.99 15.72
CA LYS A 286 15.60 -10.70 16.42
C LYS A 286 16.07 -9.51 15.58
N SER A 287 16.94 -9.74 14.61
CA SER A 287 17.51 -8.69 13.77
C SER A 287 17.51 -9.10 12.31
N ILE A 288 17.46 -8.13 11.39
CA ILE A 288 17.49 -8.43 9.97
C ILE A 288 18.87 -8.95 9.52
N GLN A 289 19.91 -8.61 10.27
CA GLN A 289 21.28 -9.06 10.06
C GLN A 289 21.39 -10.59 10.23
N GLU A 290 20.71 -11.16 11.23
CA GLU A 290 20.59 -12.62 11.42
C GLU A 290 19.98 -13.33 10.21
N VAL A 291 19.20 -12.63 9.38
CA VAL A 291 18.50 -13.20 8.23
C VAL A 291 19.28 -12.99 6.93
N LEU A 292 19.77 -11.77 6.69
CA LEU A 292 20.43 -11.41 5.44
C LEU A 292 21.89 -11.89 5.36
N TRP A 293 22.54 -12.13 6.51
CA TRP A 293 23.95 -12.55 6.59
C TRP A 293 24.14 -14.01 7.02
N ASP A 294 23.06 -14.78 7.08
CA ASP A 294 23.09 -16.23 7.34
C ASP A 294 23.60 -16.98 6.09
N ASP A 295 24.93 -17.16 6.04
CA ASP A 295 25.67 -17.81 4.96
C ASP A 295 26.86 -18.63 5.53
N PRO A 296 26.91 -19.97 5.35
CA PRO A 296 25.86 -20.78 4.73
C PRO A 296 24.63 -20.90 5.64
N PRO A 297 23.42 -20.99 5.07
CA PRO A 297 22.21 -21.21 5.86
C PRO A 297 22.25 -22.58 6.55
N ILE A 298 21.49 -22.71 7.63
CA ILE A 298 21.30 -24.01 8.30
C ILE A 298 20.71 -25.06 7.35
N PRO A 299 21.00 -26.36 7.58
CA PRO A 299 20.30 -27.42 6.86
C PRO A 299 18.78 -27.30 7.03
N GLU A 300 18.03 -27.40 5.93
CA GLU A 300 16.55 -27.22 5.97
C GLU A 300 15.85 -28.24 6.88
N CYS A 301 16.45 -29.42 7.10
CA CYS A 301 15.94 -30.44 8.03
C CYS A 301 16.06 -30.04 9.50
N GLU A 302 16.93 -29.10 9.84
CA GLU A 302 17.10 -28.56 11.20
C GLU A 302 16.25 -27.30 11.44
N ALA A 303 15.67 -26.74 10.38
CA ALA A 303 14.81 -25.57 10.49
C ALA A 303 13.49 -25.94 11.20
N THR A 304 13.07 -25.09 12.14
CA THR A 304 11.80 -25.22 12.87
C THR A 304 10.91 -23.99 12.71
N CYS A 305 11.45 -22.93 12.13
CA CYS A 305 10.81 -21.62 11.95
C CYS A 305 10.83 -21.19 10.48
N ALA A 306 9.67 -20.79 9.96
CA ALA A 306 9.55 -20.02 8.72
C ALA A 306 9.36 -18.54 9.08
N LEU A 307 10.40 -17.74 8.83
CA LEU A 307 10.42 -16.31 9.12
C LEU A 307 10.12 -15.48 7.87
N PHE A 308 8.97 -14.83 7.84
CA PHE A 308 8.57 -13.87 6.80
C PHE A 308 9.26 -12.52 7.05
N TYR A 309 10.33 -12.22 6.32
CA TYR A 309 11.15 -11.03 6.56
C TYR A 309 10.95 -9.91 5.54
N SER A 310 10.33 -10.20 4.39
CA SER A 310 9.92 -9.17 3.42
C SER A 310 8.55 -9.50 2.83
N ILE A 311 7.68 -8.49 2.77
CA ILE A 311 6.38 -8.55 2.09
C ILE A 311 6.22 -7.24 1.34
N SER A 312 6.29 -7.32 0.01
CA SER A 312 6.35 -6.16 -0.86
C SER A 312 5.14 -6.14 -1.80
N SER A 313 4.37 -5.05 -1.78
CA SER A 313 3.35 -4.75 -2.78
C SER A 313 4.01 -3.99 -3.93
N THR A 314 3.89 -4.51 -5.15
CA THR A 314 4.70 -4.02 -6.28
C THR A 314 4.07 -2.87 -7.04
N GLN A 315 2.74 -2.75 -6.97
CA GLN A 315 1.98 -1.75 -7.71
C GLN A 315 1.59 -0.57 -6.81
N PRO A 316 2.12 0.65 -7.02
CA PRO A 316 1.72 1.83 -6.24
C PRO A 316 0.21 2.11 -6.36
N GLY A 317 -0.36 1.86 -7.53
CA GLY A 317 -1.79 1.98 -7.79
C GLY A 317 -2.68 0.99 -7.05
N LEU A 318 -2.11 -0.03 -6.42
CA LEU A 318 -2.84 -0.95 -5.54
C LEU A 318 -2.68 -0.59 -4.06
N SER A 319 -2.04 0.55 -3.75
CA SER A 319 -1.88 1.02 -2.37
C SER A 319 -3.22 1.12 -1.64
N GLY A 320 -3.30 0.51 -0.46
CA GLY A 320 -4.49 0.47 0.37
C GLY A 320 -5.62 -0.45 -0.13
N ILE A 321 -5.37 -1.27 -1.15
CA ILE A 321 -6.24 -2.38 -1.56
C ILE A 321 -5.81 -3.61 -0.78
N ASN A 322 -6.74 -4.22 -0.06
CA ASN A 322 -6.48 -5.49 0.60
C ASN A 322 -6.73 -6.62 -0.43
N LEU A 323 -5.65 -7.15 -1.01
CA LEU A 323 -5.67 -8.24 -1.99
C LEU A 323 -6.01 -9.61 -1.37
N GLY A 324 -6.40 -9.64 -0.10
CA GLY A 324 -6.94 -10.81 0.55
C GLY A 324 -6.62 -10.87 2.02
N LYS A 325 -7.66 -11.16 2.82
CA LYS A 325 -7.43 -11.82 4.10
C LYS A 325 -6.78 -13.17 3.78
N PHE A 326 -5.81 -13.59 4.59
CA PHE A 326 -5.19 -14.92 4.51
C PHE A 326 -4.15 -15.12 3.39
N LEU A 327 -3.59 -14.06 2.83
CA LEU A 327 -2.43 -14.17 1.93
C LEU A 327 -1.27 -14.92 2.60
N ILE A 328 -1.04 -14.66 3.89
CA ILE A 328 -0.01 -15.36 4.65
C ILE A 328 -0.42 -16.78 4.98
N LYS A 329 -1.71 -17.02 5.28
CA LYS A 329 -2.24 -18.36 5.56
C LYS A 329 -2.00 -19.32 4.39
N ARG A 330 -2.26 -18.90 3.15
CA ARG A 330 -2.00 -19.71 1.94
C ARG A 330 -0.53 -20.11 1.81
N VAL A 331 0.39 -19.20 2.10
CA VAL A 331 1.83 -19.49 2.12
C VAL A 331 2.18 -20.45 3.26
N ILE A 332 1.64 -20.22 4.46
CA ILE A 332 1.80 -21.11 5.62
C ILE A 332 1.31 -22.52 5.29
N ASP A 333 0.13 -22.66 4.68
CA ASP A 333 -0.46 -23.95 4.34
C ASP A 333 0.38 -24.70 3.30
N LEU A 334 0.93 -23.98 2.31
CA LEU A 334 1.88 -24.54 1.35
C LEU A 334 3.16 -25.02 2.05
N LEU A 335 3.77 -24.18 2.89
CA LEU A 335 4.96 -24.52 3.66
C LEU A 335 4.72 -25.70 4.60
N ARG A 336 3.56 -25.79 5.24
CA ARG A 336 3.19 -26.92 6.11
C ARG A 336 3.09 -28.22 5.35
N ARG A 337 2.49 -28.18 4.15
CA ARG A 337 2.37 -29.36 3.29
C ARG A 337 3.74 -29.84 2.82
N ASP A 338 4.60 -28.91 2.42
CA ASP A 338 5.88 -29.23 1.80
C ASP A 338 7.00 -29.48 2.84
N MET A 339 6.88 -28.91 4.05
CA MET A 339 7.86 -28.97 5.15
C MET A 339 7.15 -29.12 6.52
N PRO A 340 6.64 -30.32 6.85
CA PRO A 340 5.81 -30.54 8.04
C PRO A 340 6.55 -30.42 9.38
N HIS A 341 7.88 -30.44 9.36
CA HIS A 341 8.72 -30.22 10.55
C HIS A 341 8.81 -28.75 10.98
N ILE A 342 8.42 -27.81 10.12
CA ILE A 342 8.30 -26.39 10.47
C ILE A 342 7.06 -26.19 11.34
N THR A 343 7.28 -25.76 12.58
CA THR A 343 6.22 -25.59 13.59
C THR A 343 5.92 -24.13 13.89
N THR A 344 6.90 -23.24 13.69
CA THR A 344 6.79 -21.82 14.00
C THR A 344 6.70 -20.99 12.73
N TYR A 345 5.71 -20.10 12.67
CA TYR A 345 5.51 -19.16 11.56
C TYR A 345 5.48 -17.75 12.13
N ALA A 346 6.53 -16.98 11.84
CA ALA A 346 6.73 -15.66 12.43
C ALA A 346 7.19 -14.65 11.39
N THR A 347 7.03 -13.37 11.64
CA THR A 347 7.57 -12.32 10.78
C THR A 347 8.69 -11.58 11.49
N LEU A 348 9.51 -10.85 10.74
CA LEU A 348 10.34 -9.78 11.26
C LEU A 348 9.99 -8.52 10.47
N SER A 349 9.09 -7.71 11.02
CA SER A 349 8.41 -6.65 10.29
C SER A 349 8.87 -5.24 10.70
N PRO A 350 8.98 -4.28 9.75
CA PRO A 350 9.28 -2.89 10.06
C PRO A 350 8.08 -2.16 10.68
N ILE A 351 8.33 -0.97 11.24
CA ILE A 351 7.32 -0.12 11.88
C ILE A 351 7.36 1.31 11.28
N PRO A 352 6.98 1.49 10.00
CA PRO A 352 7.33 2.66 9.18
C PRO A 352 6.82 4.02 9.69
N GLY A 353 5.79 4.04 10.56
CA GLY A 353 5.19 5.28 11.08
C GLY A 353 5.58 5.66 12.50
N TYR A 354 6.39 4.84 13.19
CA TYR A 354 6.62 5.00 14.62
C TYR A 354 7.35 6.30 14.98
N MET A 355 8.48 6.59 14.31
CA MET A 355 9.25 7.81 14.59
C MET A 355 8.47 9.08 14.25
N GLN A 356 7.74 9.07 13.13
CA GLN A 356 6.89 10.19 12.74
C GLN A 356 5.80 10.46 13.79
N TRP A 357 5.14 9.40 14.27
CA TRP A 357 4.15 9.52 15.35
C TRP A 357 4.78 10.07 16.63
N LEU A 358 5.93 9.54 17.03
CA LEU A 358 6.60 9.95 18.26
C LEU A 358 7.04 11.42 18.21
N LEU A 359 7.73 11.84 17.13
CA LEU A 359 8.17 13.22 16.97
C LEU A 359 6.98 14.19 16.93
N SER A 360 5.87 13.80 16.30
CA SER A 360 4.63 14.60 16.30
C SER A 360 4.03 14.73 17.69
N LYS A 361 4.03 13.65 18.49
CA LYS A 361 3.56 13.66 19.88
C LYS A 361 4.43 14.54 20.77
N LEU A 362 5.76 14.43 20.68
CA LEU A 362 6.70 15.27 21.42
C LEU A 362 6.51 16.75 21.07
N ALA A 363 6.47 17.09 19.78
CA ALA A 363 6.26 18.46 19.32
C ALA A 363 4.93 19.06 19.82
N SER A 364 3.86 18.26 19.83
CA SER A 364 2.55 18.68 20.35
C SER A 364 2.62 19.02 21.85
N GLN A 365 3.28 18.20 22.65
CA GLN A 365 3.40 18.43 24.09
C GLN A 365 4.27 19.65 24.41
N ILE A 366 5.36 19.86 23.66
CA ILE A 366 6.22 21.04 23.80
C ILE A 366 5.47 22.32 23.47
N LYS A 367 4.62 22.31 22.44
CA LYS A 367 3.79 23.47 22.09
C LYS A 367 2.78 23.79 23.19
N LEU A 368 2.13 22.77 23.74
CA LEU A 368 1.19 22.93 24.86
C LEU A 368 1.87 23.51 26.10
N SER A 369 3.04 22.99 26.49
CA SER A 369 3.77 23.50 27.65
C SER A 369 4.20 24.95 27.50
N LYS A 370 4.62 25.38 26.30
CA LYS A 370 5.01 26.76 26.01
C LYS A 370 3.83 27.73 26.11
N SER A 371 2.68 27.36 25.53
CA SER A 371 1.47 28.18 25.61
C SER A 371 0.95 28.38 27.04
N GLU A 372 1.15 27.41 27.94
CA GLU A 372 0.75 27.53 29.35
C GLU A 372 1.66 28.48 30.14
N THR A 373 2.98 28.45 29.89
CA THR A 373 3.92 29.41 30.49
C THR A 373 3.73 30.85 30.02
N GLU A 374 3.25 31.05 28.78
CA GLU A 374 2.91 32.39 28.26
C GLU A 374 1.59 32.91 28.87
N ASN A 375 0.60 32.03 29.05
CA ASN A 375 -0.70 32.37 29.63
C ASN A 375 -0.69 32.52 31.17
N MET A 376 0.29 31.94 31.88
CA MET A 376 0.44 32.08 33.35
C MET A 376 0.91 33.48 33.80
N ASN A 377 1.26 34.36 32.88
CA ASN A 377 1.53 35.77 33.17
C ASN A 377 0.25 36.64 33.20
N ASP A 378 -0.93 36.06 32.97
CA ASP A 378 -2.23 36.71 33.11
C ASP A 378 -3.11 35.88 34.08
N VAL A 379 -3.76 36.55 35.03
CA VAL A 379 -4.08 35.99 36.35
C VAL A 379 -5.32 35.06 36.36
N SER A 380 -5.19 33.99 37.16
CA SER A 380 -6.27 33.21 37.83
C SER A 380 -7.39 32.59 37.00
N GLU A 381 -7.23 31.30 36.69
CA GLU A 381 -8.33 30.35 36.83
C GLU A 381 -7.79 28.94 37.10
N LYS A 382 -7.86 28.52 38.37
CA LYS A 382 -7.65 27.12 38.78
C LYS A 382 -8.84 26.31 38.27
N GLY A 383 -8.63 25.40 37.33
CA GLY A 383 -9.59 24.32 37.11
C GLY A 383 -9.81 23.85 35.69
N SER A 384 -8.76 23.69 34.88
CA SER A 384 -8.81 22.71 33.80
C SER A 384 -7.39 22.24 33.51
N ILE A 385 -6.96 21.17 34.17
CA ILE A 385 -5.80 20.40 33.69
C ILE A 385 -6.19 20.00 32.27
N SER A 386 -5.57 20.63 31.29
CA SER A 386 -5.89 20.47 29.87
C SER A 386 -6.04 18.99 29.55
N ALA A 387 -7.24 18.57 29.14
CA ALA A 387 -7.54 17.19 28.74
C ALA A 387 -6.65 16.67 27.57
N PHE A 388 -5.75 17.52 27.06
CA PHE A 388 -4.81 17.27 25.99
C PHE A 388 -3.36 17.05 26.46
N ARG A 389 -3.05 17.24 27.75
CA ARG A 389 -1.70 17.00 28.28
C ARG A 389 -1.50 15.52 28.57
N GLU A 390 -0.44 14.96 28.02
CA GLU A 390 -0.17 13.54 28.06
C GLU A 390 1.24 13.32 28.62
N ASN A 391 1.37 12.50 29.67
CA ASN A 391 2.68 12.15 30.22
C ASN A 391 3.35 11.12 29.31
N ILE A 392 4.11 11.61 28.33
CA ILE A 392 4.81 10.76 27.36
C ILE A 392 5.93 9.96 28.04
N LEU A 393 6.66 10.56 28.97
CA LEU A 393 7.79 9.95 29.67
C LEU A 393 7.42 9.59 31.12
N LEU A 394 7.98 8.48 31.59
CA LEU A 394 7.91 8.13 33.01
C LEU A 394 8.94 8.95 33.81
N PRO A 395 8.72 9.21 35.12
CA PRO A 395 9.62 10.03 35.92
C PRO A 395 11.08 9.54 35.92
N GLU A 396 11.29 8.22 35.87
CA GLU A 396 12.63 7.64 35.80
C GLU A 396 13.28 7.85 34.42
N GLU A 397 12.51 7.74 33.35
CA GLU A 397 12.98 8.01 31.98
C GLU A 397 13.36 9.49 31.82
N GLU A 398 12.55 10.40 32.37
CA GLU A 398 12.87 11.84 32.38
C GLU A 398 14.19 12.14 33.09
N ARG A 399 14.40 11.55 34.28
CA ARG A 399 15.65 11.70 35.05
C ARG A 399 16.85 11.17 34.26
N MET A 400 16.74 10.00 33.64
CA MET A 400 17.81 9.42 32.84
C MET A 400 18.17 10.33 31.65
N ILE A 401 17.17 10.85 30.95
CA ILE A 401 17.38 11.74 29.80
C ILE A 401 18.06 13.05 30.25
N LEU A 402 17.57 13.69 31.31
CA LEU A 402 18.15 14.92 31.85
C LEU A 402 19.61 14.74 32.27
N ASN A 403 19.94 13.63 32.93
CA ASN A 403 21.30 13.34 33.39
C ASN A 403 22.26 13.01 32.25
N SER A 404 21.77 12.47 31.14
CA SER A 404 22.59 12.09 29.98
C SER A 404 22.99 13.26 29.07
N ALA A 405 22.26 14.37 29.15
CA ALA A 405 22.31 15.47 28.20
C ALA A 405 22.96 16.74 28.78
N VAL A 406 23.95 16.59 29.66
CA VAL A 406 24.63 17.71 30.35
C VAL A 406 25.20 18.77 29.38
N GLU A 407 25.53 18.38 28.15
CA GLU A 407 26.04 19.28 27.11
C GLU A 407 24.95 19.88 26.18
N HIS A 408 23.72 19.34 26.16
CA HIS A 408 22.70 19.63 25.13
C HIS A 408 21.57 20.60 25.54
N GLY A 409 21.59 21.16 26.75
CA GLY A 409 20.72 22.30 27.06
C GLY A 409 20.55 22.63 28.53
N ALA A 410 21.22 23.70 28.98
CA ALA A 410 20.82 24.39 30.21
C ALA A 410 19.39 24.93 30.05
N GLY A 411 18.44 24.41 30.83
CA GLY A 411 17.06 24.89 30.90
C GLY A 411 16.03 24.18 30.00
N LYS A 412 16.42 23.14 29.23
CA LYS A 412 15.46 22.35 28.43
C LYS A 412 14.77 21.27 29.27
N SER A 413 13.51 20.99 28.96
CA SER A 413 12.79 19.83 29.51
C SER A 413 13.28 18.51 28.92
N ALA A 414 13.03 17.38 29.61
CA ALA A 414 13.40 16.05 29.10
C ALA A 414 12.78 15.73 27.73
N ILE A 415 11.56 16.21 27.48
CA ILE A 415 10.82 16.03 26.21
C ILE A 415 11.51 16.81 25.08
N GLU A 416 11.97 18.04 25.34
CA GLU A 416 12.71 18.84 24.35
C GLU A 416 14.06 18.20 24.01
N ILE A 417 14.79 17.74 25.03
CA ILE A 417 16.06 17.02 24.84
C ILE A 417 15.84 15.76 24.00
N MET A 418 14.82 14.96 24.32
CA MET A 418 14.50 13.75 23.55
C MET A 418 14.14 14.09 22.11
N GLN A 419 13.35 15.14 21.87
CA GLN A 419 13.00 15.56 20.50
C GLN A 419 14.24 15.95 19.69
N ASP A 420 15.14 16.75 20.27
CA ASP A 420 16.37 17.19 19.62
C ASP A 420 17.27 16.00 19.27
N LEU A 421 17.50 15.11 20.24
CA LEU A 421 18.30 13.89 20.04
C LEU A 421 17.74 13.03 18.91
N LEU A 422 16.43 12.75 18.93
CA LEU A 422 15.80 11.90 17.94
C LEU A 422 15.74 12.52 16.54
N THR A 423 15.75 13.85 16.44
CA THR A 423 15.77 14.57 15.15
C THR A 423 17.16 14.55 14.51
N ALA A 424 18.22 14.60 15.32
CA ALA A 424 19.61 14.64 14.83
C ALA A 424 20.15 13.26 14.36
N SER A 425 19.50 12.14 14.71
CA SER A 425 19.96 10.75 14.43
C SER A 425 21.36 10.37 14.96
N GLU A 426 22.14 11.32 15.49
CA GLU A 426 23.49 11.12 16.03
C GLU A 426 23.52 10.24 17.29
N TRP A 427 22.39 10.17 18.01
CA TRP A 427 22.19 9.30 19.18
C TRP A 427 22.48 7.83 18.89
N THR A 428 22.38 7.40 17.63
CA THR A 428 22.69 6.03 17.19
C THR A 428 24.16 5.65 17.29
N LYS A 429 25.06 6.62 17.43
CA LYS A 429 26.52 6.40 17.51
C LYS A 429 27.05 6.32 18.94
N SER A 430 26.21 6.60 19.95
CA SER A 430 26.62 6.66 21.35
C SER A 430 25.95 5.57 22.16
N ASP A 431 26.75 4.61 22.65
CA ASP A 431 26.26 3.50 23.49
C ASP A 431 25.54 3.99 24.74
N HIS A 432 25.99 5.12 25.31
CA HIS A 432 25.33 5.76 26.45
C HIS A 432 23.92 6.25 26.09
N LEU A 433 23.78 6.99 24.98
CA LEU A 433 22.48 7.50 24.54
C LEU A 433 21.54 6.36 24.11
N LEU A 434 22.08 5.31 23.47
CA LEU A 434 21.32 4.11 23.16
C LEU A 434 20.75 3.45 24.43
N ALA A 435 21.54 3.34 25.50
CA ALA A 435 21.09 2.77 26.76
C ALA A 435 20.00 3.62 27.44
N VAL A 436 20.11 4.96 27.35
CA VAL A 436 19.14 5.90 27.92
C VAL A 436 17.84 5.93 27.13
N LEU A 437 17.90 5.91 25.79
CA LEU A 437 16.72 6.03 24.93
C LEU A 437 15.98 4.69 24.73
N LYS A 438 16.65 3.55 24.94
CA LYS A 438 16.03 2.22 24.75
C LYS A 438 14.75 2.02 25.57
N PRO A 439 14.71 2.24 26.89
CA PRO A 439 13.49 2.04 27.68
C PRO A 439 12.28 2.86 27.20
N PRO A 440 12.36 4.21 27.05
CA PRO A 440 11.21 4.98 26.60
C PRO A 440 10.81 4.64 25.16
N LEU A 441 11.77 4.42 24.25
CA LEU A 441 11.44 4.07 22.87
C LEU A 441 10.77 2.70 22.74
N MET A 442 11.19 1.70 23.50
CA MET A 442 10.55 0.38 23.46
C MET A 442 9.14 0.42 24.06
N ARG A 443 8.95 1.13 25.17
CA ARG A 443 7.63 1.30 25.82
C ARG A 443 6.65 2.07 24.93
N LEU A 444 7.09 3.19 24.36
CA LEU A 444 6.27 3.99 23.45
C LEU A 444 5.97 3.26 22.14
N CYS A 445 6.89 2.42 21.65
CA CYS A 445 6.62 1.53 20.51
C CYS A 445 5.53 0.51 20.84
N ALA A 446 5.55 -0.11 22.03
CA ALA A 446 4.50 -1.01 22.48
C ALA A 446 3.14 -0.31 22.54
N ARG A 447 3.11 0.92 23.05
CA ARG A 447 1.90 1.75 23.05
C ARG A 447 1.41 2.05 21.63
N TYR A 448 2.31 2.46 20.73
CA TYR A 448 1.99 2.76 19.34
C TYR A 448 1.34 1.56 18.62
N LEU A 449 1.86 0.35 18.84
CA LEU A 449 1.33 -0.86 18.23
C LEU A 449 0.01 -1.32 18.86
N LEU A 450 -0.16 -1.20 20.18
CA LEU A 450 -1.29 -1.80 20.91
C LEU A 450 -2.47 -0.85 21.14
N LYS A 451 -2.21 0.43 21.35
CA LYS A 451 -3.19 1.41 21.84
C LYS A 451 -3.57 2.45 20.81
N GLU A 452 -2.64 2.92 19.99
CA GLU A 452 -2.93 3.97 19.01
C GLU A 452 -3.74 3.39 17.84
N LYS A 453 -4.86 4.06 17.51
CA LYS A 453 -5.83 3.56 16.51
C LYS A 453 -6.14 4.61 15.45
N LYS A 454 -6.45 4.14 14.24
CA LYS A 454 -7.05 4.90 13.15
C LYS A 454 -8.33 4.20 12.70
N ARG A 455 -9.47 4.86 12.84
CA ARG A 455 -10.81 4.30 12.51
C ARG A 455 -11.05 2.94 13.19
N GLY A 456 -10.68 2.83 14.47
CA GLY A 456 -10.86 1.61 15.28
C GLY A 456 -9.85 0.48 15.00
N LYS A 457 -8.90 0.65 14.08
CA LYS A 457 -7.84 -0.33 13.75
C LYS A 457 -6.47 0.18 14.15
N ALA A 458 -5.47 -0.70 14.24
CA ALA A 458 -4.09 -0.32 14.55
C ALA A 458 -3.62 0.85 13.68
N LEU A 459 -2.97 1.84 14.30
CA LEU A 459 -2.47 3.01 13.59
C LEU A 459 -1.38 2.65 12.58
N ASP A 460 -0.49 1.73 12.96
CA ASP A 460 0.58 1.24 12.10
C ASP A 460 0.03 0.38 10.94
N PRO A 461 0.38 0.69 9.68
CA PRO A 461 -0.14 -0.04 8.52
C PRO A 461 0.33 -1.50 8.44
N VAL A 462 1.55 -1.79 8.91
CA VAL A 462 2.13 -3.15 8.89
C VAL A 462 1.51 -4.00 10.01
N ALA A 463 1.33 -3.42 11.20
CA ALA A 463 0.54 -4.04 12.27
C ALA A 463 -0.87 -4.36 11.81
N ASN A 464 -1.54 -3.37 11.21
CA ASN A 464 -2.89 -3.56 10.68
C ASN A 464 -2.94 -4.69 9.65
N PHE A 465 -1.94 -4.81 8.77
CA PHE A 465 -1.86 -5.91 7.81
C PHE A 465 -1.73 -7.29 8.49
N HIS A 466 -0.80 -7.46 9.42
CA HIS A 466 -0.57 -8.76 10.07
C HIS A 466 -1.72 -9.17 10.99
N LEU A 467 -2.31 -8.21 11.71
CA LEU A 467 -3.47 -8.45 12.57
C LEU A 467 -4.72 -8.82 11.75
N GLN A 468 -4.93 -8.21 10.57
CA GLN A 468 -5.97 -8.64 9.64
C GLN A 468 -5.76 -10.06 9.10
N ASN A 469 -4.51 -10.54 9.10
CA ASN A 469 -4.15 -11.91 8.73
C ASN A 469 -4.09 -12.86 9.94
N GLY A 470 -4.56 -12.44 11.13
CA GLY A 470 -4.69 -13.32 12.30
C GLY A 470 -3.43 -13.53 13.12
N ALA A 471 -2.40 -12.70 12.90
CA ALA A 471 -1.18 -12.77 13.67
C ALA A 471 -1.34 -12.19 15.09
N VAL A 472 -0.44 -12.57 15.99
CA VAL A 472 -0.31 -12.04 17.35
C VAL A 472 0.99 -11.24 17.42
N ILE A 473 0.99 -10.08 18.08
CA ILE A 473 2.24 -9.36 18.37
C ILE A 473 3.01 -10.14 19.42
N GLU A 474 4.18 -10.67 19.08
CA GLU A 474 4.97 -11.50 19.99
C GLU A 474 6.02 -10.67 20.73
N ARG A 475 6.89 -9.99 19.99
CA ARG A 475 8.11 -9.38 20.53
C ARG A 475 8.46 -8.11 19.77
N ILE A 476 8.90 -7.08 20.49
CA ILE A 476 9.52 -5.88 19.92
C ILE A 476 11.04 -6.05 20.04
N ASN A 477 11.76 -5.78 18.96
CA ASN A 477 13.19 -5.99 18.84
C ASN A 477 13.92 -4.64 18.71
N TRP A 478 14.75 -4.33 19.71
CA TRP A 478 15.57 -3.12 19.74
C TRP A 478 16.73 -3.20 18.74
N LEU A 479 16.94 -2.15 17.93
CA LEU A 479 18.00 -2.04 16.92
C LEU A 479 18.10 -3.27 15.99
N ALA A 480 16.94 -3.81 15.63
CA ALA A 480 16.79 -4.94 14.72
C ALA A 480 17.05 -4.56 13.25
N ASP A 481 16.86 -3.30 12.87
CA ASP A 481 17.27 -2.76 11.55
C ASP A 481 18.04 -1.45 11.72
N GLN A 482 19.37 -1.54 11.66
CA GLN A 482 20.28 -0.40 11.76
C GLN A 482 20.54 0.29 10.41
N SER A 483 19.79 -0.06 9.35
CA SER A 483 19.85 0.71 8.11
C SER A 483 19.33 2.13 8.34
N GLU A 484 19.80 3.09 7.54
CA GLU A 484 19.32 4.49 7.59
C GLU A 484 17.79 4.56 7.52
N LYS A 485 17.19 3.72 6.67
CA LYS A 485 15.74 3.59 6.55
C LYS A 485 15.10 3.08 7.85
N GLY A 486 15.63 2.02 8.46
CA GLY A 486 15.13 1.46 9.71
C GLY A 486 15.19 2.45 10.87
N ILE A 487 16.30 3.20 10.98
CA ILE A 487 16.47 4.29 11.95
C ILE A 487 15.43 5.39 11.74
N ASN A 488 15.28 5.89 10.50
CA ASN A 488 14.35 6.98 10.20
C ASN A 488 12.88 6.58 10.42
N GLN A 489 12.53 5.33 10.13
CA GLN A 489 11.17 4.82 10.26
C GLN A 489 10.75 4.55 11.71
N SER A 490 11.65 3.96 12.50
CA SER A 490 11.29 3.30 13.75
C SER A 490 12.37 3.36 14.84
N GLY A 491 13.44 4.13 14.67
CA GLY A 491 14.59 4.09 15.57
C GLY A 491 15.32 2.74 15.53
N GLY A 492 15.20 2.02 14.41
CA GLY A 492 15.72 0.67 14.21
C GLY A 492 14.95 -0.43 14.92
N ILE A 493 13.75 -0.13 15.45
CA ILE A 493 12.90 -1.11 16.11
C ILE A 493 12.11 -1.92 15.07
N MET A 494 12.17 -3.24 15.19
CA MET A 494 11.28 -4.14 14.43
C MET A 494 10.39 -4.94 15.38
N VAL A 495 9.41 -5.65 14.82
CA VAL A 495 8.46 -6.44 15.59
C VAL A 495 8.30 -7.82 14.98
N ASN A 496 8.22 -8.85 15.83
CA ASN A 496 7.82 -10.18 15.43
C ASN A 496 6.30 -10.34 15.58
N TYR A 497 5.63 -10.71 14.49
CA TYR A 497 4.25 -11.20 14.51
C TYR A 497 4.26 -12.72 14.36
N VAL A 498 3.55 -13.45 15.22
CA VAL A 498 3.46 -14.93 15.16
C VAL A 498 2.09 -15.38 14.70
N TYR A 499 2.04 -16.34 13.79
CA TYR A 499 0.82 -16.97 13.32
C TYR A 499 0.60 -18.30 14.05
N ARG A 500 -0.31 -18.29 15.03
CA ARG A 500 -0.76 -19.51 15.72
C ARG A 500 -1.83 -20.19 14.89
N LEU A 501 -1.49 -21.35 14.34
CA LEU A 501 -2.26 -22.02 13.28
C LEU A 501 -3.72 -22.28 13.64
N ASP A 502 -3.97 -22.65 14.89
CA ASP A 502 -5.29 -22.94 15.47
C ASP A 502 -6.10 -21.67 15.77
N LYS A 503 -5.47 -20.50 15.79
CA LYS A 503 -6.07 -19.21 16.18
C LYS A 503 -6.09 -18.16 15.07
N ILE A 504 -5.56 -18.44 13.88
CA ILE A 504 -5.49 -17.46 12.77
C ILE A 504 -6.88 -16.87 12.49
N ASP A 505 -7.89 -17.71 12.28
CA ASP A 505 -9.22 -17.27 11.88
C ASP A 505 -9.94 -16.52 13.02
N GLU A 506 -9.82 -17.02 14.25
CA GLU A 506 -10.36 -16.39 15.47
C GLU A 506 -9.77 -15.01 15.71
N ASN A 507 -8.43 -14.89 15.67
CA ASN A 507 -7.72 -13.62 15.85
C ASN A 507 -8.07 -12.62 14.74
N ALA A 508 -8.12 -13.08 13.48
CA ALA A 508 -8.46 -12.23 12.34
C ALA A 508 -9.90 -11.71 12.45
N GLN A 509 -10.84 -12.57 12.87
CA GLN A 509 -12.24 -12.19 13.06
C GLN A 509 -12.38 -11.19 14.21
N SER A 510 -11.76 -11.47 15.36
CA SER A 510 -11.72 -10.58 16.53
C SER A 510 -11.19 -9.19 16.15
N TYR A 511 -10.02 -9.13 15.52
CA TYR A 511 -9.44 -7.86 15.07
C TYR A 511 -10.34 -7.16 14.04
N PHE A 512 -10.99 -7.90 13.14
CA PHE A 512 -11.90 -7.32 12.14
C PHE A 512 -13.18 -6.74 12.76
N SER A 513 -13.80 -7.42 13.72
CA SER A 513 -15.07 -6.97 14.33
C SER A 513 -14.88 -5.87 15.35
N THR A 514 -13.99 -6.05 16.32
CA THR A 514 -13.87 -5.16 17.50
C THR A 514 -12.62 -4.28 17.42
N GLY A 515 -11.61 -4.69 16.65
CA GLY A 515 -10.30 -4.02 16.64
C GLY A 515 -9.38 -4.48 17.78
N ASP A 516 -9.73 -5.58 18.44
CA ASP A 516 -8.95 -6.17 19.53
C ASP A 516 -7.62 -6.72 19.01
N ILE A 517 -6.54 -6.39 19.73
CA ILE A 517 -5.18 -6.78 19.36
C ILE A 517 -4.69 -7.85 20.32
N HIS A 518 -4.46 -9.05 19.79
CA HIS A 518 -3.80 -10.13 20.51
C HIS A 518 -2.30 -9.87 20.57
N SER A 519 -1.73 -9.92 21.78
CA SER A 519 -0.32 -9.62 22.04
C SER A 519 0.23 -10.51 23.16
N LEU A 520 1.50 -10.87 23.04
CA LEU A 520 2.31 -11.49 24.11
C LEU A 520 3.24 -10.48 24.79
N LEU A 521 3.21 -9.22 24.35
CA LEU A 521 3.92 -8.15 25.04
C LEU A 521 3.30 -7.92 26.42
N PRO A 522 4.11 -7.56 27.43
CA PRO A 522 3.59 -7.08 28.70
C PRO A 522 2.68 -5.86 28.45
N SER A 523 1.59 -5.76 29.22
CA SER A 523 0.66 -4.63 29.10
C SER A 523 1.43 -3.32 29.28
N PRO A 524 1.36 -2.37 28.32
CA PRO A 524 2.03 -1.10 28.47
C PRO A 524 1.44 -0.40 29.69
N VAL A 525 2.31 -0.01 30.64
CA VAL A 525 1.91 0.80 31.78
C VAL A 525 1.29 2.08 31.22
N SER A 526 0.04 2.32 31.63
CA SER A 526 -0.84 3.39 31.15
C SER A 526 -0.27 4.78 31.34
#